data_AF-A0A3B9JDP4-F1
#
_entry.id   AF-A0A3B9JDP4-F1
#
_cell.length_a   1.000
_cell.length_b   1.000
_cell.length_c   1.000
_cell.angle_alpha   90.00
_cell.angle_beta   90.00
_cell.angle_gamma   90.00
#
_symmetry.space_group_name_H-M   'P 1'
#
loop_
_entity.id
_entity.type
_entity.pdbx_description
1 polymer ?
#
loop_
_entity_poly.entity_id
_entity_poly.type
_entity_poly.pdbx_seq_one_letter_code
_entity_poly.pdbx_strand_id
1 'polypeptide(L)'
;VVNRAQMAIFLLRAKHGATYSPPAVGASTGFGDVPLEASYAPWVKQLAAEGVTAGCGSGNFCPLQNVNRAQMATFLVRAFGLP
;
A
#
# COMPACT_ATOMS: atom_id res chain seq x y z
N VAL A 1 -15.48 5.66 2.65
CA VAL A 1 -14.84 5.09 1.45
C VAL A 1 -13.35 4.95 1.74
N VAL A 2 -12.71 3.86 1.33
CA VAL A 2 -11.29 3.57 1.62
C VAL A 2 -10.44 3.94 0.40
N ASN A 3 -9.40 4.75 0.59
CA ASN A 3 -8.43 5.05 -0.46
C ASN A 3 -7.24 4.08 -0.45
N ARG A 4 -6.40 4.12 -1.48
CA ARG A 4 -5.28 3.18 -1.66
C ARG A 4 -4.23 3.28 -0.55
N ALA A 5 -3.98 4.48 -0.02
CA ALA A 5 -3.08 4.66 1.12
C ALA A 5 -3.63 4.03 2.41
N GLN A 6 -4.91 4.21 2.70
CA GLN A 6 -5.58 3.59 3.84
C GLN A 6 -5.60 2.05 3.71
N MET A 7 -5.84 1.55 2.50
CA MET A 7 -5.80 0.12 2.21
C MET A 7 -4.42 -0.49 2.50
N ALA A 8 -3.33 0.21 2.19
CA ALA A 8 -1.97 -0.24 2.52
C ALA A 8 -1.79 -0.45 4.03
N ILE A 9 -2.30 0.50 4.84
CA ILE A 9 -2.24 0.41 6.30
C ILE A 9 -3.03 -0.79 6.81
N PHE A 10 -4.27 -0.97 6.32
CA PHE A 10 -5.14 -2.05 6.75
C PHE A 10 -4.59 -3.44 6.41
N LEU A 11 -4.09 -3.63 5.19
CA LEU A 11 -3.53 -4.90 4.76
C LEU A 11 -2.30 -5.29 5.57
N LEU A 12 -1.37 -4.35 5.78
CA LEU A 12 -0.14 -4.64 6.52
C LEU A 12 -0.42 -4.91 8.00
N ARG A 13 -1.35 -4.17 8.63
CA ARG A 13 -1.79 -4.47 10.00
C ARG A 13 -2.57 -5.78 10.10
N ALA A 14 -3.39 -6.11 9.10
CA ALA A 14 -4.11 -7.38 9.07
C ALA A 14 -3.14 -8.57 8.91
N LYS A 15 -2.07 -8.41 8.12
CA LYS A 15 -1.08 -9.45 7.85
C LYS A 15 -0.07 -9.63 8.98
N HIS A 16 0.44 -8.55 9.55
CA HIS A 16 1.54 -8.58 10.52
C HIS A 16 1.09 -8.32 11.98
N GLY A 17 -0.18 -7.97 12.19
CA GLY A 17 -0.76 -7.67 13.50
C GLY A 17 -1.05 -6.18 13.73
N ALA A 18 -1.96 -5.89 14.68
CA ALA A 18 -2.50 -4.54 14.90
C ALA A 18 -1.45 -3.50 15.34
N THR A 19 -0.36 -3.94 15.97
CA THR A 19 0.74 -3.09 16.45
C THR A 19 1.86 -2.94 15.43
N TYR A 20 1.75 -3.58 14.27
CA TYR A 20 2.78 -3.52 13.25
C TYR A 20 3.03 -2.07 12.79
N SER A 21 4.30 -1.73 12.62
CA SER A 21 4.75 -0.50 11.99
C SER A 21 5.81 -0.85 10.94
N PRO A 22 5.67 -0.40 9.69
CA PRO A 22 6.66 -0.63 8.65
C PRO A 22 7.99 0.09 8.93
N PRO A 23 9.11 -0.37 8.34
CA PRO A 23 10.39 0.32 8.38
C PRO A 23 10.31 1.73 7.78
N ALA A 24 11.31 2.56 8.10
CA ALA A 24 11.43 3.90 7.52
C ALA A 24 11.55 3.86 5.97
N VAL A 25 10.97 4.87 5.32
CA VAL A 25 10.96 5.00 3.85
C VAL A 25 12.38 5.12 3.26
N GLY A 26 13.34 5.69 3.98
CA GLY A 26 14.65 6.02 3.41
C GLY A 26 14.53 7.08 2.31
N ALA A 27 15.34 6.97 1.25
CA ALA A 27 15.45 8.01 0.22
C ALA A 27 14.32 8.00 -0.84
N SER A 28 13.54 6.92 -0.95
CA SER A 28 12.47 6.81 -1.95
C SER A 28 11.42 5.76 -1.55
N THR A 29 10.17 6.03 -1.91
CA THR A 29 9.04 5.08 -1.84
C THR A 29 8.94 4.20 -3.08
N GLY A 30 9.66 4.54 -4.16
CA GLY A 30 9.51 3.92 -5.48
C GLY A 30 8.35 4.47 -6.32
N PHE A 31 7.60 5.45 -5.81
CA PHE A 31 6.49 6.09 -6.53
C PHE A 31 6.65 7.61 -6.60
N GLY A 32 6.37 8.18 -7.77
CA GLY A 32 6.55 9.62 -8.02
C GLY A 32 5.55 10.52 -7.31
N ASP A 33 4.39 9.99 -6.90
CA ASP A 33 3.28 10.71 -6.27
C ASP A 33 3.12 10.42 -4.78
N VAL A 34 4.14 9.83 -4.15
CA VAL A 34 4.15 9.54 -2.71
C VAL A 34 5.30 10.31 -2.05
N PRO A 35 5.02 11.48 -1.45
CA PRO A 35 6.01 12.25 -0.71
C PRO A 35 6.60 11.45 0.45
N LEU A 36 7.91 11.57 0.69
CA LEU A 36 8.61 10.82 1.76
C LEU A 36 8.06 11.13 3.16
N GLU A 37 7.65 12.39 3.37
CA GLU A 37 7.09 12.89 4.63
C GLU A 37 5.62 12.49 4.85
N ALA A 38 4.97 11.87 3.87
CA ALA A 38 3.59 11.45 4.03
C ALA A 38 3.51 10.31 5.07
N SER A 39 2.57 10.40 6.00
CA SER A 39 2.39 9.38 7.06
C SER A 39 2.11 7.97 6.52
N TYR A 40 1.59 7.87 5.30
CA TYR A 40 1.34 6.61 4.60
C TYR A 40 2.51 6.13 3.73
N ALA A 41 3.55 6.94 3.52
CA ALA A 41 4.69 6.59 2.68
C ALA A 41 5.39 5.28 3.08
N PRO A 42 5.69 5.00 4.38
CA PRO A 42 6.35 3.74 4.76
C PRO A 42 5.44 2.53 4.51
N TRP A 43 4.12 2.71 4.64
CA TRP A 43 3.13 1.67 4.37
C TRP A 43 3.05 1.35 2.89
N VAL A 44 3.05 2.37 2.01
CA VAL A 44 3.03 2.18 0.56
C VAL A 44 4.30 1.49 0.09
N LYS A 45 5.47 1.93 0.59
CA LYS A 45 6.75 1.32 0.27
C LYS A 45 6.78 -0.17 0.67
N GLN A 46 6.36 -0.47 1.90
CA GLN A 46 6.33 -1.84 2.40
C GLN A 46 5.34 -2.71 1.60
N LEU A 47 4.16 -2.18 1.28
CA LEU A 47 3.15 -2.89 0.49
C LEU A 47 3.68 -3.26 -0.90
N ALA A 48 4.45 -2.36 -1.53
CA ALA A 48 5.12 -2.62 -2.81
C ALA A 48 6.29 -3.61 -2.66
N ALA A 49 7.07 -3.52 -1.59
CA ALA A 49 8.15 -4.46 -1.30
C ALA A 49 7.65 -5.89 -1.09
N GLU A 50 6.42 -6.06 -0.56
CA GLU A 50 5.75 -7.35 -0.43
C GLU A 50 5.06 -7.83 -1.72
N GLY A 51 5.20 -7.09 -2.82
CA GLY A 51 4.65 -7.46 -4.13
C GLY A 51 3.12 -7.31 -4.24
N VAL A 52 2.48 -6.68 -3.26
CA VAL A 52 1.00 -6.57 -3.22
C VAL A 52 0.49 -5.54 -4.23
N THR A 53 1.32 -4.54 -4.58
CA THR A 53 0.96 -3.48 -5.52
C THR A 53 2.12 -3.13 -6.46
N ALA A 54 1.78 -2.80 -7.70
CA ALA A 54 2.68 -2.16 -8.68
C ALA A 54 2.31 -0.69 -8.93
N GLY A 55 1.39 -0.12 -8.14
CA GLY A 55 0.89 1.23 -8.34
C GLY A 55 -0.36 1.32 -9.22
N CYS A 56 -0.61 2.50 -9.79
CA CYS A 56 -1.72 2.82 -10.70
C CYS A 56 -1.25 3.10 -12.15
N GLY A 57 0.06 3.02 -12.43
CA GLY A 57 0.66 3.31 -13.73
C GLY A 57 1.60 4.51 -13.69
N SER A 58 2.43 4.67 -14.73
CA SER A 58 3.38 5.80 -14.89
C SER A 58 4.31 6.04 -13.70
N GLY A 59 4.67 4.99 -12.95
CA GLY A 59 5.50 5.11 -11.75
C GLY A 59 4.77 5.73 -10.54
N ASN A 60 3.43 5.76 -10.53
CA ASN A 60 2.63 6.35 -9.45
C ASN A 60 1.84 5.30 -8.67
N PHE A 61 1.49 5.60 -7.43
CA PHE A 61 0.68 4.78 -6.55
C PHE A 61 -0.80 5.19 -6.51
N CYS A 62 -1.11 6.46 -6.76
CA CYS A 62 -2.41 7.10 -6.64
C CYS A 62 -3.01 7.00 -5.22
N PRO A 63 -2.34 7.52 -4.16
CA PRO A 63 -2.69 7.26 -2.77
C PRO A 63 -4.12 7.69 -2.38
N LEU A 64 -4.61 8.79 -2.97
CA LEU A 64 -5.92 9.37 -2.69
C LEU A 64 -7.05 8.75 -3.51
N GLN A 65 -6.74 7.89 -4.48
CA GLN A 65 -7.77 7.25 -5.29
C GLN A 65 -8.54 6.24 -4.44
N ASN A 66 -9.86 6.29 -4.56
CA ASN A 66 -10.74 5.31 -3.90
C ASN A 66 -10.51 3.91 -4.46
N VAL A 67 -10.55 2.92 -3.56
CA VAL A 67 -10.48 1.50 -3.89
C VAL A 67 -11.91 0.99 -4.12
N ASN A 68 -12.18 0.50 -5.33
CA ASN A 68 -13.45 -0.17 -5.62
C ASN A 68 -13.42 -1.63 -5.13
N ARG A 69 -14.57 -2.31 -5.14
CA ARG A 69 -14.70 -3.69 -4.62
C ARG A 69 -13.80 -4.69 -5.36
N ALA A 70 -13.64 -4.55 -6.68
CA ALA A 70 -12.78 -5.42 -7.47
C ALA A 70 -11.30 -5.24 -7.09
N GLN A 71 -10.84 -3.99 -6.96
CA GLN A 71 -9.49 -3.66 -6.53
C GLN A 71 -9.22 -4.15 -5.10
N MET A 72 -10.20 -4.03 -4.20
CA MET A 72 -10.11 -4.56 -2.84
C MET A 72 -9.88 -6.07 -2.85
N ALA A 73 -10.63 -6.81 -3.67
CA ALA A 73 -10.43 -8.25 -3.81
C ALA A 73 -9.02 -8.59 -4.34
N THR A 74 -8.55 -7.88 -5.38
CA THR A 74 -7.18 -8.07 -5.90
C THR A 74 -6.12 -7.83 -4.83
N PHE A 75 -6.29 -6.78 -4.01
CA PHE A 75 -5.38 -6.50 -2.93
C PHE A 75 -5.36 -7.60 -1.86
N LEU A 76 -6.53 -8.10 -1.45
CA LEU A 76 -6.63 -9.19 -0.48
C LEU A 76 -6.00 -10.48 -1.00
N VAL A 77 -6.30 -10.85 -2.25
CA VAL A 77 -5.73 -12.04 -2.89
C VAL A 77 -4.21 -11.97 -2.92
N ARG A 78 -3.65 -10.83 -3.33
CA ARG A 78 -2.19 -10.65 -3.40
C ARG A 78 -1.53 -10.55 -2.02
N ALA A 79 -2.17 -9.89 -1.05
CA ALA A 79 -1.61 -9.71 0.29
C ALA A 79 -1.51 -11.04 1.06
N PHE A 80 -2.50 -11.92 0.89
CA PHE A 80 -2.64 -13.16 1.66
C PHE A 80 -2.40 -14.44 0.84
N GLY A 81 -2.08 -14.32 -0.46
CA GLY A 81 -1.83 -15.49 -1.32
C GLY A 81 -3.05 -16.40 -1.46
N LEU A 82 -4.24 -15.80 -1.59
CA LEU A 82 -5.50 -16.55 -1.69
C LEU A 82 -5.62 -17.25 -3.06
N PRO A 83 -6.19 -18.46 -3.13
CA PRO A 83 -6.40 -19.19 -4.37
C PRO A 83 -7.49 -18.56 -5.27
#